data_AF-A0A013SIK8-F1
#
_entry.id   AF-A0A013SIK8-F1
#
_cell.length_a   1.000
_cell.length_b   1.000
_cell.length_c   1.000
_cell.angle_alpha   90.00
_cell.angle_beta   90.00
_cell.angle_gamma   90.00
#
_symmetry.space_group_name_H-M   'P 1'
#
loop_
_entity.id
_entity.type
_entity.pdbx_description
1 polymer ?
#
loop_
_entity_poly.entity_id
_entity_poly.type
_entity_poly.pdbx_seq_one_letter_code
_entity_poly.pdbx_strand_id
1 'polypeptide(L)'
;MDELISAAATIQGAQIQANYALWAAIVSGGALLFSIWLTARATLKAHKADKLAEARRDIYLELIRNWYSFILVYSSYIIIKNNEDIDSQKNEFKDRFVASYRQLTTSFHESSFISEPETKEKILDFTMQFSEDFFYLNDEIDRWYANPEERMKIQFELMDFMNQYGLKAMDLQKDLRLEMGVNENEEINERILKKQKAFSERIKAKIKKRMGIE
;
A
#
# COMPACT_ATOMS: atom_id res chain seq x y z
N MET A 1 -18.53 83.19 -23.09
CA MET A 1 -17.69 82.27 -23.90
C MET A 1 -16.95 81.31 -22.98
N ASP A 2 -16.37 81.80 -21.88
CA ASP A 2 -15.65 80.97 -20.88
C ASP A 2 -16.51 79.90 -20.18
N GLU A 3 -17.77 80.18 -19.85
CA GLU A 3 -18.66 79.18 -19.25
C GLU A 3 -19.00 78.02 -20.19
N LEU A 4 -19.15 78.28 -21.48
CA LEU A 4 -19.39 77.26 -22.51
C LEU A 4 -18.16 76.37 -22.73
N ILE A 5 -16.96 76.97 -22.66
CA ILE A 5 -15.68 76.25 -22.76
C ILE A 5 -15.44 75.41 -21.49
N SER A 6 -15.77 75.95 -20.31
CA SER A 6 -15.71 75.25 -19.03
C SER A 6 -16.68 74.06 -18.96
N ALA A 7 -17.93 74.24 -19.41
CA ALA A 7 -18.92 73.18 -19.48
C ALA A 7 -18.49 72.06 -20.45
N ALA A 8 -17.97 72.42 -21.63
CA ALA A 8 -17.46 71.46 -22.60
C ALA A 8 -16.25 70.67 -22.05
N ALA A 9 -15.29 71.34 -21.41
CA ALA A 9 -14.14 70.69 -20.79
C ALA A 9 -14.55 69.74 -19.64
N THR A 10 -15.56 70.11 -18.86
CA THR A 10 -16.12 69.26 -17.78
C THR A 10 -16.80 68.01 -18.35
N ILE A 11 -17.57 68.14 -19.42
CA ILE A 11 -18.21 67.01 -20.13
C ILE A 11 -17.15 66.07 -20.72
N GLN A 12 -16.08 66.62 -21.32
CA GLN A 12 -14.99 65.85 -21.90
C GLN A 12 -14.19 65.09 -20.83
N GLY A 13 -13.91 65.75 -19.70
CA GLY A 13 -13.28 65.13 -18.53
C GLY A 13 -14.13 63.99 -17.95
N ALA A 14 -15.43 64.19 -17.82
CA ALA A 14 -16.37 63.16 -17.38
C ALA A 14 -16.43 61.96 -18.34
N GLN A 15 -16.39 62.19 -19.66
CA GLN A 15 -16.35 61.11 -20.65
C GLN A 15 -15.05 60.31 -20.59
N ILE A 16 -13.90 60.99 -20.42
CA ILE A 16 -12.60 60.33 -20.27
C ILE A 16 -12.59 59.47 -19.01
N GLN A 17 -13.06 60.01 -17.88
CA GLN A 17 -13.15 59.29 -16.62
C GLN A 17 -14.11 58.10 -16.70
N ALA A 18 -15.26 58.26 -17.36
CA ALA A 18 -16.21 57.17 -17.60
C ALA A 18 -15.60 56.06 -18.48
N ASN A 19 -14.84 56.41 -19.51
CA ASN A 19 -14.18 55.43 -20.38
C ASN A 19 -13.06 54.68 -19.64
N TYR A 20 -12.25 55.37 -18.83
CA TYR A 20 -11.26 54.71 -17.98
C TYR A 20 -11.90 53.79 -16.94
N ALA A 21 -13.01 54.21 -16.33
CA ALA A 21 -13.76 53.38 -15.40
C ALA A 21 -14.33 52.13 -16.09
N LEU A 22 -14.84 52.27 -17.32
CA LEU A 22 -15.34 51.15 -18.12
C LEU A 22 -14.22 50.15 -18.46
N TRP A 23 -13.08 50.63 -18.93
CA TRP A 23 -11.93 49.75 -19.23
C TRP A 23 -11.36 49.10 -17.97
N ALA A 24 -11.27 49.83 -16.86
CA ALA A 24 -10.86 49.27 -15.58
C ALA A 24 -11.82 48.16 -15.11
N ALA A 25 -13.14 48.34 -15.28
CA ALA A 25 -14.15 47.33 -14.96
C ALA A 25 -14.03 46.09 -15.85
N ILE A 26 -13.77 46.25 -17.16
CA ILE A 26 -13.56 45.14 -18.09
C ILE A 26 -12.30 44.34 -17.73
N VAL A 27 -11.18 45.02 -17.49
CA VAL A 27 -9.91 44.37 -17.15
C VAL A 27 -10.00 43.66 -15.79
N SER A 28 -10.58 44.31 -14.78
CA SER A 28 -10.75 43.70 -13.45
C SER A 28 -11.75 42.54 -13.47
N GLY A 29 -12.86 42.65 -14.21
CA GLY A 29 -13.81 41.56 -14.43
C GLY A 29 -13.17 40.37 -15.13
N GLY A 30 -12.37 40.61 -16.17
CA GLY A 30 -11.61 39.57 -16.87
C GLY A 30 -10.57 38.88 -15.98
N ALA A 31 -9.82 39.65 -15.19
CA ALA A 31 -8.84 39.11 -14.25
C ALA A 31 -9.50 38.25 -13.15
N LEU A 32 -10.67 38.66 -12.66
CA LEU A 32 -11.45 37.89 -11.69
C LEU A 32 -11.92 36.56 -12.28
N LEU A 33 -12.49 36.56 -13.49
CA LEU A 33 -12.93 35.33 -14.16
C LEU A 33 -11.75 34.37 -14.41
N PHE A 34 -10.61 34.92 -14.82
CA PHE A 34 -9.41 34.12 -15.05
C PHE A 34 -8.85 33.52 -13.74
N SER A 35 -8.82 34.28 -12.65
CA SER A 35 -8.34 33.79 -11.34
C SER A 35 -9.27 32.72 -10.75
N ILE A 36 -10.59 32.90 -10.86
CA ILE A 36 -11.58 31.88 -10.49
C ILE A 36 -11.36 30.60 -11.31
N TRP A 37 -11.18 30.73 -12.62
CA TRP A 37 -10.95 29.58 -13.49
C TRP A 37 -9.66 28.81 -13.17
N LEU A 38 -8.55 29.52 -12.94
CA LEU A 38 -7.29 28.91 -12.51
C LEU A 38 -7.44 28.21 -11.16
N THR A 39 -8.08 28.88 -10.19
CA THR A 39 -8.28 28.34 -8.85
C THR A 39 -9.16 27.09 -8.89
N ALA A 40 -10.28 27.13 -9.64
CA ALA A 40 -11.16 25.98 -9.81
C ALA A 40 -10.43 24.77 -10.41
N ARG A 41 -9.58 24.99 -11.43
CA ARG A 41 -8.77 23.92 -12.02
C ARG A 41 -7.73 23.36 -11.06
N ALA A 42 -7.03 24.22 -10.33
CA ALA A 42 -6.06 23.81 -9.33
C ALA A 42 -6.71 23.00 -8.21
N THR A 43 -7.84 23.47 -7.67
CA THR A 43 -8.62 22.78 -6.63
C THR A 43 -9.15 21.45 -7.11
N LEU A 44 -9.71 21.36 -8.33
CA LEU A 44 -10.17 20.09 -8.89
C LEU A 44 -9.04 19.08 -9.07
N LYS A 45 -7.86 19.55 -9.51
CA LYS A 45 -6.67 18.70 -9.66
C LYS A 45 -6.19 18.20 -8.29
N ALA A 46 -6.09 19.09 -7.31
CA ALA A 46 -5.70 18.74 -5.94
C ALA A 46 -6.68 17.74 -5.33
N HIS A 47 -7.99 17.99 -5.43
CA HIS A 47 -9.02 17.09 -4.90
C HIS A 47 -8.98 15.70 -5.56
N LYS A 48 -8.72 15.61 -6.87
CA LYS A 48 -8.54 14.30 -7.54
C LYS A 48 -7.29 13.57 -7.03
N ALA A 49 -6.19 14.29 -6.84
CA ALA A 49 -4.95 13.73 -6.29
C ALA A 49 -5.16 13.23 -4.85
N ASP A 50 -5.84 14.02 -4.00
CA ASP A 50 -6.15 13.64 -2.61
C ASP A 50 -7.04 12.39 -2.56
N LYS A 51 -8.06 12.30 -3.42
CA LYS A 51 -8.93 11.12 -3.50
C LYS A 51 -8.19 9.87 -3.97
N LEU A 52 -7.26 10.03 -4.91
CA LEU A 52 -6.41 8.92 -5.35
C LEU A 52 -5.46 8.48 -4.24
N ALA A 53 -4.84 9.42 -3.51
CA ALA A 53 -3.98 9.13 -2.37
C ALA A 53 -4.76 8.43 -1.24
N GLU A 54 -5.99 8.86 -0.97
CA GLU A 54 -6.90 8.21 -0.01
C GLU A 54 -7.22 6.76 -0.43
N ALA A 55 -7.59 6.55 -1.70
CA ALA A 55 -7.85 5.22 -2.23
C ALA A 55 -6.62 4.29 -2.17
N ARG A 56 -5.43 4.80 -2.53
CA ARG A 56 -4.16 4.07 -2.42
C ARG A 56 -3.88 3.64 -1.00
N ARG A 57 -4.00 4.58 -0.04
CA ARG A 57 -3.80 4.31 1.37
C ARG A 57 -4.70 3.17 1.85
N ASP A 58 -5.98 3.23 1.53
CA ASP A 58 -6.94 2.25 2.02
C ASP A 58 -6.66 0.85 1.43
N ILE A 59 -6.38 0.77 0.12
CA ILE A 59 -6.01 -0.47 -0.56
C ILE A 59 -4.70 -1.05 -0.01
N TYR A 60 -3.65 -0.23 0.17
CA TYR A 60 -2.36 -0.71 0.69
C TYR A 60 -2.44 -1.16 2.15
N LEU A 61 -3.27 -0.50 2.97
CA LEU A 61 -3.54 -0.95 4.34
C LEU A 61 -4.29 -2.28 4.36
N GLU A 62 -5.21 -2.50 3.42
CA GLU A 62 -5.89 -3.78 3.24
C GLU A 62 -4.93 -4.88 2.81
N LEU A 63 -4.01 -4.60 1.89
CA LEU A 63 -2.94 -5.54 1.52
C LEU A 63 -2.10 -5.96 2.73
N ILE A 64 -1.67 -5.00 3.58
CA ILE A 64 -0.90 -5.31 4.80
C ILE A 64 -1.71 -6.20 5.75
N ARG A 65 -3.01 -5.93 5.91
CA ARG A 65 -3.91 -6.75 6.75
C ARG A 65 -4.02 -8.17 6.20
N ASN A 66 -4.20 -8.33 4.89
CA ASN A 66 -4.35 -9.64 4.27
C ASN A 66 -3.04 -10.43 4.25
N TRP A 67 -1.89 -9.76 4.12
CA TRP A 67 -0.57 -10.38 4.33
C TRP A 67 -0.45 -10.94 5.74
N TYR A 68 -0.75 -10.14 6.76
CA TYR A 68 -0.68 -10.59 8.15
C TYR A 68 -1.67 -11.73 8.45
N SER A 69 -2.91 -11.64 7.95
CA SER A 69 -3.90 -12.71 8.07
C SER A 69 -3.43 -14.01 7.43
N PHE A 70 -2.83 -13.96 6.24
CA PHE A 70 -2.22 -15.11 5.60
C PHE A 70 -1.11 -15.72 6.47
N ILE A 71 -0.19 -14.90 7.00
CA ILE A 71 0.90 -15.39 7.88
C ILE A 71 0.35 -16.09 9.13
N LEU A 72 -0.72 -15.56 9.73
CA LEU A 72 -1.35 -16.18 10.90
C LEU A 72 -1.99 -17.53 10.56
N VAL A 73 -2.74 -17.58 9.46
CA VAL A 73 -3.36 -18.83 8.99
C VAL A 73 -2.27 -19.84 8.66
N TYR A 74 -1.29 -19.46 7.84
CA TYR A 74 -0.13 -20.28 7.53
C TYR A 74 0.49 -20.83 8.81
N SER A 75 0.86 -19.98 9.78
CA SER A 75 1.52 -20.41 11.01
C SER A 75 0.69 -21.34 11.90
N SER A 76 -0.59 -21.52 11.61
CA SER A 76 -1.49 -22.39 12.38
C SER A 76 -1.43 -23.87 11.97
N TYR A 77 -0.74 -24.23 10.86
CA TYR A 77 -0.65 -25.63 10.40
C TYR A 77 -0.04 -26.57 11.46
N ILE A 78 0.79 -26.03 12.37
CA ILE A 78 1.44 -26.79 13.45
C ILE A 78 0.51 -27.09 14.63
N ILE A 79 -0.69 -26.52 14.68
CA ILE A 79 -1.62 -26.69 15.79
C ILE A 79 -2.34 -28.03 15.62
N ILE A 80 -1.95 -29.02 16.44
CA ILE A 80 -2.62 -30.32 16.52
C ILE A 80 -3.44 -30.37 17.80
N LYS A 81 -4.75 -30.61 17.66
CA LYS A 81 -5.66 -30.89 18.75
C LYS A 81 -5.76 -32.40 18.96
N ASN A 82 -5.61 -32.85 20.20
CA ASN A 82 -5.57 -34.28 20.54
C ASN A 82 -6.93 -34.99 20.43
N ASN A 83 -8.03 -34.26 20.24
CA ASN A 83 -9.40 -34.76 20.23
C ASN A 83 -10.03 -34.84 18.83
N GLU A 84 -9.29 -34.52 17.77
CA GLU A 84 -9.78 -34.50 16.40
C GLU A 84 -8.88 -35.37 15.51
N ASP A 85 -9.47 -36.00 14.49
CA ASP A 85 -8.70 -36.76 13.49
C ASP A 85 -7.75 -35.84 12.69
N ILE A 86 -6.56 -36.35 12.33
CA ILE A 86 -5.51 -35.55 11.71
C ILE A 86 -5.88 -35.09 10.29
N ASP A 87 -6.62 -35.92 9.54
CA ASP A 87 -7.05 -35.58 8.18
C ASP A 87 -8.15 -34.52 8.21
N SER A 88 -9.06 -34.60 9.19
CA SER A 88 -10.04 -33.54 9.44
C SER A 88 -9.38 -32.20 9.75
N GLN A 89 -8.38 -32.19 10.64
CA GLN A 89 -7.65 -30.97 11.01
C GLN A 89 -6.85 -30.39 9.83
N LYS A 90 -6.24 -31.26 9.03
CA LYS A 90 -5.55 -30.89 7.80
C LYS A 90 -6.51 -30.21 6.82
N ASN A 91 -7.68 -30.80 6.57
CA ASN A 91 -8.65 -30.23 5.63
C ASN A 91 -9.18 -28.87 6.12
N GLU A 92 -9.49 -28.73 7.42
CA GLU A 92 -9.90 -27.45 8.01
C GLU A 92 -8.81 -26.37 7.88
N PHE A 93 -7.54 -26.76 8.07
CA PHE A 93 -6.41 -25.89 7.81
C PHE A 93 -6.33 -25.49 6.33
N LYS A 94 -6.40 -26.45 5.40
CA LYS A 94 -6.26 -26.22 3.95
C LYS A 94 -7.35 -25.28 3.43
N ASP A 95 -8.59 -25.44 3.87
CA ASP A 95 -9.69 -24.55 3.49
C ASP A 95 -9.40 -23.09 3.88
N ARG A 96 -8.94 -22.88 5.12
CA ARG A 96 -8.54 -21.54 5.60
C ARG A 96 -7.31 -21.02 4.87
N PHE A 97 -6.32 -21.88 4.61
CA PHE A 97 -5.08 -21.54 3.95
C PHE A 97 -5.34 -21.04 2.52
N VAL A 98 -6.08 -21.80 1.72
CA VAL A 98 -6.48 -21.41 0.36
C VAL A 98 -7.35 -20.16 0.36
N ALA A 99 -8.29 -20.03 1.30
CA ALA A 99 -9.12 -18.84 1.41
C ALA A 99 -8.29 -17.57 1.71
N SER A 100 -7.35 -17.66 2.65
CA SER A 100 -6.46 -16.55 3.02
C SER A 100 -5.50 -16.19 1.89
N TYR A 101 -4.99 -17.19 1.16
CA TYR A 101 -4.16 -16.99 -0.02
C TYR A 101 -4.93 -16.25 -1.12
N ARG A 102 -6.16 -16.67 -1.41
CA ARG A 102 -7.03 -16.00 -2.39
C ARG A 102 -7.30 -14.54 -2.00
N GLN A 103 -7.55 -14.26 -0.72
CA GLN A 103 -7.74 -12.88 -0.26
C GLN A 103 -6.48 -12.04 -0.44
N LEU A 104 -5.32 -12.59 -0.09
CA LEU A 104 -4.04 -11.93 -0.26
C LEU A 104 -3.73 -11.63 -1.73
N THR A 105 -3.90 -12.60 -2.63
CA THR A 105 -3.66 -12.39 -4.07
C THR A 105 -4.63 -11.39 -4.68
N THR A 106 -5.91 -11.38 -4.27
CA THR A 106 -6.85 -10.31 -4.65
C THR A 106 -6.32 -8.95 -4.24
N SER A 107 -5.88 -8.77 -2.99
CA SER A 107 -5.36 -7.47 -2.53
C SER A 107 -4.05 -7.06 -3.20
N PHE A 108 -3.22 -8.02 -3.62
CA PHE A 108 -2.07 -7.70 -4.47
C PHE A 108 -2.51 -7.15 -5.83
N HIS A 109 -3.51 -7.77 -6.47
CA HIS A 109 -4.04 -7.28 -7.74
C HIS A 109 -4.71 -5.90 -7.60
N GLU A 110 -5.50 -5.69 -6.54
CA GLU A 110 -6.10 -4.38 -6.24
C GLU A 110 -5.03 -3.31 -6.00
N SER A 111 -3.97 -3.64 -5.27
CA SER A 111 -2.83 -2.75 -5.08
C SER A 111 -2.15 -2.44 -6.40
N SER A 112 -1.85 -3.45 -7.23
CA SER A 112 -1.24 -3.26 -8.55
C SER A 112 -2.07 -2.39 -9.50
N PHE A 113 -3.40 -2.37 -9.32
CA PHE A 113 -4.32 -1.57 -10.13
C PHE A 113 -4.23 -0.08 -9.80
N ILE A 114 -4.06 0.27 -8.52
CA ILE A 114 -4.02 1.66 -8.04
C ILE A 114 -2.61 2.26 -8.02
N SER A 115 -1.58 1.40 -8.12
CA SER A 115 -0.16 1.77 -8.08
C SER A 115 0.34 2.53 -9.30
N GLU A 116 1.42 3.29 -9.09
CA GLU A 116 2.24 3.84 -10.17
C GLU A 116 2.95 2.70 -10.95
N PRO A 117 3.35 2.91 -12.22
CA PRO A 117 3.86 1.83 -13.08
C PRO A 117 5.01 1.01 -12.48
N GLU A 118 5.98 1.66 -11.83
CA GLU A 118 7.17 0.99 -11.27
C GLU A 118 6.81 0.15 -10.03
N THR A 119 5.96 0.67 -9.15
CA THR A 119 5.44 -0.08 -7.99
C THR A 119 4.57 -1.24 -8.45
N LYS A 120 3.72 -1.02 -9.46
CA LYS A 120 2.86 -2.05 -10.06
C LYS A 120 3.66 -3.24 -10.56
N GLU A 121 4.76 -2.99 -11.29
CA GLU A 121 5.66 -4.04 -11.77
C GLU A 121 6.19 -4.88 -10.59
N LYS A 122 6.71 -4.24 -9.55
CA LYS A 122 7.23 -4.94 -8.36
C LYS A 122 6.16 -5.74 -7.61
N ILE A 123 4.93 -5.22 -7.50
CA ILE A 123 3.81 -5.95 -6.89
C ILE A 123 3.50 -7.19 -7.73
N LEU A 124 3.43 -7.07 -9.05
CA LEU A 124 3.10 -8.19 -9.94
C LEU A 124 4.20 -9.25 -9.91
N ASP A 125 5.48 -8.85 -9.94
CA ASP A 125 6.61 -9.78 -9.83
C ASP A 125 6.56 -10.55 -8.51
N PHE A 126 6.31 -9.86 -7.40
CA PHE A 126 6.13 -10.51 -6.10
C PHE A 126 4.96 -11.49 -6.14
N THR A 127 3.82 -11.08 -6.71
CA THR A 127 2.58 -11.88 -6.77
C THR A 127 2.77 -13.14 -7.60
N MET A 128 3.40 -13.02 -8.77
CA MET A 128 3.67 -14.15 -9.66
C MET A 128 4.60 -15.15 -8.97
N GLN A 129 5.74 -14.68 -8.45
CA GLN A 129 6.69 -15.53 -7.74
C GLN A 129 6.02 -16.21 -6.53
N PHE A 130 5.30 -15.45 -5.71
CA PHE A 130 4.57 -16.01 -4.56
C PHE A 130 3.49 -17.02 -4.95
N SER A 131 2.88 -16.87 -6.13
CA SER A 131 1.89 -17.82 -6.63
C SER A 131 2.50 -19.14 -7.06
N GLU A 132 3.69 -19.11 -7.69
CA GLU A 132 4.45 -20.32 -8.01
C GLU A 132 4.90 -21.03 -6.73
N ASP A 133 5.41 -20.25 -5.78
CA ASP A 133 5.95 -20.71 -4.51
C ASP A 133 4.87 -21.15 -3.51
N PHE A 134 3.60 -20.80 -3.74
CA PHE A 134 2.47 -21.30 -2.98
C PHE A 134 2.28 -22.81 -3.13
N PHE A 135 2.57 -23.39 -4.31
CA PHE A 135 2.51 -24.83 -4.51
C PHE A 135 3.54 -25.56 -3.63
N TYR A 136 4.77 -25.02 -3.55
CA TYR A 136 5.80 -25.53 -2.65
C TYR A 136 5.36 -25.49 -1.18
N LEU A 137 4.79 -24.36 -0.73
CA LEU A 137 4.26 -24.25 0.64
C LEU A 137 3.18 -25.30 0.91
N ASN A 138 2.25 -25.46 -0.04
CA ASN A 138 1.16 -26.40 0.09
C ASN A 138 1.67 -27.84 0.25
N ASP A 139 2.63 -28.25 -0.59
CA ASP A 139 3.20 -29.59 -0.62
C ASP A 139 4.02 -29.89 0.63
N GLU A 140 4.84 -28.95 1.09
CA GLU A 140 5.61 -29.13 2.33
C GLU A 140 4.71 -29.21 3.57
N ILE A 141 3.59 -28.48 3.59
CA ILE A 141 2.60 -28.63 4.66
C ILE A 141 1.93 -30.01 4.58
N ASP A 142 1.60 -30.50 3.38
CA ASP A 142 1.07 -31.86 3.22
C ASP A 142 2.05 -32.92 3.73
N ARG A 143 3.34 -32.74 3.41
CA ARG A 143 4.42 -33.59 3.91
C ARG A 143 4.56 -33.50 5.42
N TRP A 144 4.37 -32.33 6.02
CA TRP A 144 4.41 -32.15 7.48
C TRP A 144 3.30 -32.93 8.19
N TYR A 145 2.08 -32.92 7.65
CA TYR A 145 0.98 -33.73 8.20
C TYR A 145 1.26 -35.23 8.07
N ALA A 146 1.80 -35.66 6.92
CA ALA A 146 2.05 -37.06 6.60
C ALA A 146 3.25 -37.69 7.33
N ASN A 147 4.25 -36.91 7.75
CA ASN A 147 5.52 -37.43 8.28
C ASN A 147 5.83 -36.89 9.68
N PRO A 148 5.26 -37.46 10.77
CA PRO A 148 5.46 -36.99 12.15
C PRO A 148 6.92 -36.83 12.57
N GLU A 149 7.76 -37.77 12.15
CA GLU A 149 9.21 -37.79 12.38
C GLU A 149 9.98 -36.66 11.69
N GLU A 150 9.49 -36.16 10.55
CA GLU A 150 10.15 -35.07 9.80
C GLU A 150 9.59 -33.68 10.12
N ARG A 151 8.49 -33.60 10.87
CA ARG A 151 7.75 -32.36 11.16
C ARG A 151 8.64 -31.19 11.55
N MET A 152 9.63 -31.45 12.37
CA MET A 152 10.52 -30.40 12.84
C MET A 152 11.43 -29.86 11.75
N LYS A 153 12.04 -30.74 10.97
CA LYS A 153 12.89 -30.36 9.85
C LYS A 153 12.09 -29.51 8.87
N ILE A 154 10.92 -30.02 8.46
CA ILE A 154 10.02 -29.33 7.53
C ILE A 154 9.58 -27.98 8.12
N GLN A 155 9.27 -27.91 9.42
CA GLN A 155 8.92 -26.65 10.07
C GLN A 155 10.05 -25.61 10.00
N PHE A 156 11.31 -26.00 10.19
CA PHE A 156 12.42 -25.05 10.05
C PHE A 156 12.61 -24.60 8.60
N GLU A 157 12.52 -25.52 7.64
CA GLU A 157 12.60 -25.21 6.20
C GLU A 157 11.49 -24.22 5.79
N LEU A 158 10.26 -24.47 6.23
CA LEU A 158 9.09 -23.62 6.05
C LEU A 158 9.22 -22.25 6.74
N MET A 159 9.82 -22.20 7.94
CA MET A 159 10.12 -20.93 8.62
C MET A 159 11.17 -20.10 7.89
N ASP A 160 12.24 -20.73 7.40
CA ASP A 160 13.29 -20.07 6.62
C ASP A 160 12.73 -19.50 5.31
N PHE A 161 11.95 -20.32 4.61
CA PHE A 161 11.27 -19.93 3.38
C PHE A 161 10.37 -18.71 3.60
N MET A 162 9.45 -18.76 4.58
CA MET A 162 8.55 -17.63 4.83
C MET A 162 9.25 -16.40 5.40
N ASN A 163 10.38 -16.58 6.09
CA ASN A 163 11.22 -15.46 6.52
C ASN A 163 11.81 -14.71 5.32
N GLN A 164 12.26 -15.39 4.26
CA GLN A 164 12.72 -14.74 3.04
C GLN A 164 11.61 -13.92 2.38
N TYR A 165 10.40 -14.46 2.34
CA TYR A 165 9.22 -13.74 1.87
C TYR A 165 8.86 -12.53 2.73
N GLY A 166 8.97 -12.66 4.05
CA GLY A 166 8.81 -11.52 4.97
C GLY A 166 9.78 -10.38 4.66
N LEU A 167 11.04 -10.69 4.31
CA LEU A 167 12.03 -9.68 3.91
C LEU A 167 11.66 -9.02 2.58
N LYS A 168 11.29 -9.80 1.56
CA LYS A 168 10.81 -9.25 0.27
C LYS A 168 9.58 -8.37 0.44
N ALA A 169 8.66 -8.76 1.32
CA ALA A 169 7.45 -7.99 1.63
C ALA A 169 7.78 -6.66 2.33
N MET A 170 8.85 -6.59 3.14
CA MET A 170 9.32 -5.32 3.69
C MET A 170 9.85 -4.37 2.62
N ASP A 171 10.60 -4.89 1.65
CA ASP A 171 11.12 -4.08 0.55
C ASP A 171 9.96 -3.55 -0.30
N LEU A 172 8.96 -4.39 -0.59
CA LEU A 172 7.73 -3.95 -1.26
C LEU A 172 6.97 -2.90 -0.44
N GLN A 173 6.89 -3.08 0.89
CA GLN A 173 6.24 -2.11 1.78
C GLN A 173 6.92 -0.74 1.73
N LYS A 174 8.25 -0.67 1.58
CA LYS A 174 9.00 0.57 1.40
C LYS A 174 8.54 1.29 0.13
N ASP A 175 8.41 0.57 -0.98
CA ASP A 175 7.94 1.13 -2.26
C ASP A 175 6.51 1.67 -2.16
N LEU A 176 5.59 0.92 -1.52
CA LEU A 176 4.21 1.37 -1.29
C LEU A 176 4.15 2.65 -0.43
N ARG A 177 5.04 2.77 0.56
CA ARG A 177 5.13 3.95 1.44
C ARG A 177 5.63 5.18 0.71
N LEU A 178 6.65 5.02 -0.14
CA LEU A 178 7.15 6.10 -0.99
C LEU A 178 6.06 6.61 -1.94
N GLU A 179 5.28 5.71 -2.55
CA GLU A 179 4.19 6.09 -3.44
C GLU A 179 3.06 6.85 -2.72
N MET A 180 2.81 6.54 -1.45
CA MET A 180 1.89 7.29 -0.59
C MET A 180 2.46 8.64 -0.11
N GLY A 181 3.68 9.01 -0.51
CA GLY A 181 4.36 10.23 -0.04
C GLY A 181 4.81 10.16 1.42
N VAL A 182 4.96 8.95 1.97
CA VAL A 182 5.49 8.77 3.32
C VAL A 182 7.02 8.78 3.27
N ASN A 183 7.63 9.63 4.10
CA ASN A 183 9.08 9.73 4.17
C ASN A 183 9.70 8.41 4.66
N GLU A 184 10.74 7.98 3.94
CA GLU A 184 11.57 6.83 4.29
C GLU A 184 12.92 7.30 4.84
N ASN A 185 13.43 6.58 5.83
CA ASN A 185 14.76 6.81 6.40
C ASN A 185 15.54 5.50 6.33
N GLU A 186 16.55 5.47 5.47
CA GLU A 186 17.31 4.25 5.19
C GLU A 186 17.96 3.67 6.45
N GLU A 187 18.50 4.54 7.31
CA GLU A 187 19.13 4.11 8.57
C GLU A 187 18.10 3.47 9.52
N ILE A 188 16.88 4.02 9.60
CA ILE A 188 15.78 3.43 10.37
C ILE A 188 15.40 2.07 9.76
N ASN A 189 15.26 1.99 8.44
CA ASN A 189 14.86 0.78 7.72
C ASN A 189 15.87 -0.35 7.91
N GLU A 190 17.17 -0.06 7.80
CA GLU A 190 18.24 -1.00 8.09
C GLU A 190 18.19 -1.51 9.54
N ARG A 191 17.93 -0.62 10.51
CA ARG A 191 17.79 -1.02 11.92
C ARG A 191 16.56 -1.90 12.14
N ILE A 192 15.45 -1.63 11.47
CA ILE A 192 14.24 -2.48 11.53
C ILE A 192 14.55 -3.85 10.92
N LEU A 193 15.21 -3.89 9.75
CA LEU A 193 15.61 -5.13 9.09
C LEU A 193 16.52 -5.98 9.99
N LYS A 194 17.51 -5.37 10.65
CA LYS A 194 18.38 -6.06 11.63
C LYS A 194 17.57 -6.61 12.80
N LYS A 195 16.61 -5.85 13.33
CA LYS A 195 15.72 -6.29 14.42
C LYS A 195 14.84 -7.48 14.00
N GLN A 196 14.30 -7.47 12.77
CA GLN A 196 13.49 -8.58 12.26
C GLN A 196 14.31 -9.85 12.08
N LYS A 197 15.50 -9.76 11.46
CA LYS A 197 16.41 -10.90 11.33
C LYS A 197 16.77 -11.48 12.70
N ALA A 198 17.16 -10.62 13.65
CA ALA A 198 17.48 -11.06 15.01
C ALA A 198 16.26 -11.66 15.75
N PHE A 199 15.06 -11.15 15.50
CA PHE A 199 13.83 -11.71 16.06
C PHE A 199 13.54 -13.11 15.52
N SER A 200 13.65 -13.29 14.19
CA SER A 200 13.47 -14.59 13.53
C SER A 200 14.41 -15.65 14.10
N GLU A 201 15.71 -15.34 14.20
CA GLU A 201 16.71 -16.23 14.78
C GLU A 201 16.44 -16.55 16.26
N ARG A 202 16.03 -15.56 17.04
CA ARG A 202 15.63 -15.78 18.44
C ARG A 202 14.42 -16.70 18.57
N ILE A 203 13.43 -16.60 17.68
CA ILE A 203 12.24 -17.47 17.71
C ILE A 203 12.65 -18.90 17.35
N LYS A 204 13.45 -19.09 16.30
CA LYS A 204 13.99 -20.42 15.93
C LYS A 204 14.77 -21.04 17.09
N ALA A 205 15.68 -20.28 17.72
CA ALA A 205 16.45 -20.75 18.87
C ALA A 205 15.56 -21.16 20.06
N LYS A 206 14.48 -20.40 20.34
CA LYS A 206 13.49 -20.77 21.37
C LYS A 206 12.76 -22.06 21.05
N ILE A 207 12.41 -22.29 19.78
CA ILE A 207 11.77 -23.53 19.33
C ILE A 207 12.75 -24.70 19.50
N LYS A 208 13.98 -24.59 18.99
CA LYS A 208 15.03 -25.61 19.17
C LYS A 208 15.23 -26.00 20.63
N LYS A 209 15.38 -25.00 21.51
CA LYS A 209 15.54 -25.20 22.95
C LYS A 209 14.35 -25.91 23.60
N ARG A 210 13.11 -25.53 23.26
CA ARG A 210 11.90 -26.19 23.79
C ARG A 210 11.79 -27.65 23.36
N MET A 211 12.41 -28.00 22.23
CA MET A 211 12.37 -29.33 21.64
C MET A 211 13.61 -30.18 21.99
N GLY A 212 14.54 -29.67 22.82
CA GLY A 212 15.69 -30.43 23.28
C GLY A 212 16.79 -30.66 22.25
N ILE A 213 16.89 -29.79 21.23
CA ILE A 213 17.92 -29.87 20.19
C ILE A 213 18.84 -28.66 20.37
N GLU A 214 20.04 -28.92 20.88
CA GLU A 214 21.15 -27.96 20.94
C GLU A 214 22.09 -28.15 19.76
#